data_AF-A0A1S1YYS2-F1
#
_entry.id   AF-A0A1S1YYS2-F1
#
_cell.length_a   1.000
_cell.length_b   1.000
_cell.length_c   1.000
_cell.angle_alpha   90.00
_cell.angle_beta   90.00
_cell.angle_gamma   90.00
#
_symmetry.space_group_name_H-M   'P 1'
#
loop_
_entity.id
_entity.type
_entity.pdbx_description
1 polymer ?
#
loop_
_entity_poly.entity_id
_entity_poly.type
_entity_poly.pdbx_seq_one_letter_code
_entity_poly.pdbx_strand_id
1 'polypeptide(L)'
;MEFKIFHIRKENTPPYNISREEVLLMDNLIVALEHHFYELEFHYYELPLDTKISIDGVEVEPSLISNDIQKGIITVGLSQHFSNQLGLVKVSCGKETFQVRVDASKLSSDDAEEMITYLYKKNKSLILKLFTKEEEESIDQKNKSHLISTTRLQPLEQFLMNMENLLPALSHSPRSSTIQAREIQDFASADIDDKSIDWLIEHLDELYFDDSLKDHPDAIEINGMYTVIDRIDAPVVKMEYATYENECILGGFYWARKLIDNLLSHLEYINYQKQITQNDGNGYATFEAAQVIINAQAVEDVNELKTRLFRVERKYRQLLPNTTPNTHPPKLTKRFSSMNVYSNIFLSLLQVYNLKIDTNEDSGSLKTSFLDQIYELYTYYQLRDALEDHFKDFNVKIEEEEVKEGEFIPKRLSIQPVKGKWMLNFLYQPQIGREPNDTHLVLHGKPHRDSFYYTPDFVVEYCDPSLSLRYAILDAKYKMAKTVLEQDLKESSFKYYTCVRVIGEKRDHQKPDFLWLICPNACYGRPIWTMNYDENFLPIIGIVMNNAESNDPIKNCIKKMVKEWNIGL
;
A
#
# COMPACT_ATOMS: atom_id res chain seq x y z
N MET A 1 7.27 35.97 -17.82
CA MET A 1 5.84 36.17 -17.49
C MET A 1 5.71 36.09 -15.97
N GLU A 2 4.85 36.89 -15.35
CA GLU A 2 4.59 36.88 -13.90
C GLU A 2 3.20 36.25 -13.67
N PHE A 3 3.08 35.42 -12.65
CA PHE A 3 1.85 34.66 -12.36
C PHE A 3 1.30 35.03 -10.99
N LYS A 4 -0.01 35.30 -10.92
CA LYS A 4 -0.72 35.68 -9.71
C LYS A 4 -2.01 34.89 -9.55
N ILE A 5 -2.35 34.60 -8.29
CA ILE A 5 -3.60 33.93 -7.93
C ILE A 5 -4.39 34.85 -7.00
N PHE A 6 -5.67 35.02 -7.28
CA PHE A 6 -6.56 35.82 -6.45
C PHE A 6 -7.69 34.97 -5.88
N HIS A 7 -7.85 35.03 -4.57
CA HIS A 7 -8.98 34.43 -3.87
C HIS A 7 -10.11 35.45 -3.76
N ILE A 8 -11.33 35.04 -4.11
CA ILE A 8 -12.51 35.90 -4.03
C ILE A 8 -13.35 35.48 -2.82
N ARG A 9 -13.34 36.28 -1.74
CA ARG A 9 -14.19 36.06 -0.57
C ARG A 9 -15.49 36.84 -0.73
N LYS A 10 -16.61 36.14 -0.53
CA LYS A 10 -17.93 36.75 -0.42
C LYS A 10 -18.32 36.77 1.05
N GLU A 11 -18.48 37.97 1.62
CA GLU A 11 -18.96 38.08 3.00
C GLU A 11 -20.35 37.44 3.13
N ASN A 12 -20.60 36.66 4.18
CA ASN A 12 -21.88 35.99 4.38
C ASN A 12 -22.99 36.93 4.90
N THR A 13 -22.68 38.20 5.11
CA THR A 13 -23.59 39.21 5.69
C THR A 13 -23.78 40.39 4.74
N PRO A 14 -25.02 40.87 4.53
CA PRO A 14 -25.28 42.05 3.72
C PRO A 14 -24.66 43.33 4.31
N PRO A 15 -24.15 44.27 3.49
CA PRO A 15 -24.01 44.16 2.04
C PRO A 15 -22.92 43.14 1.70
N TYR A 16 -23.22 42.18 0.83
CA TYR A 16 -22.30 41.12 0.42
C TYR A 16 -21.07 41.74 -0.26
N ASN A 17 -20.06 42.11 0.50
CA ASN A 17 -18.83 42.63 -0.06
C ASN A 17 -18.04 41.46 -0.65
N ILE A 18 -17.50 41.70 -1.84
CA ILE A 18 -16.61 40.78 -2.54
C ILE A 18 -15.21 41.34 -2.34
N SER A 19 -14.39 40.72 -1.49
CA SER A 19 -12.96 41.05 -1.38
C SER A 19 -12.18 40.16 -2.34
N ARG A 20 -11.32 40.81 -3.16
CA ARG A 20 -10.36 40.14 -4.03
C ARG A 20 -9.00 40.25 -3.37
N GLU A 21 -8.49 39.13 -2.87
CA GLU A 21 -7.24 39.05 -2.10
C GLU A 21 -6.21 38.27 -2.91
N GLU A 22 -5.03 38.85 -3.13
CA GLU A 22 -3.91 38.14 -3.75
C GLU A 22 -3.39 37.06 -2.80
N VAL A 23 -3.20 35.84 -3.32
CA VAL A 23 -2.56 34.76 -2.59
C VAL A 23 -1.06 35.02 -2.59
N LEU A 24 -0.54 35.43 -1.43
CA LEU A 24 0.88 35.74 -1.27
C LEU A 24 1.73 34.47 -1.15
N LEU A 25 3.01 34.61 -1.49
CA LEU A 25 3.98 33.54 -1.38
C LEU A 25 4.19 33.14 0.09
N MET A 26 4.22 31.83 0.36
CA MET A 26 4.79 31.23 1.55
C MET A 26 5.98 30.36 1.11
N ASP A 27 7.16 30.59 1.67
CA ASP A 27 8.40 29.86 1.35
C ASP A 27 8.74 29.79 -0.15
N ASN A 28 8.58 30.92 -0.85
CA ASN A 28 8.75 31.06 -2.31
C ASN A 28 7.76 30.27 -3.17
N LEU A 29 6.68 29.73 -2.60
CA LEU A 29 5.61 29.05 -3.33
C LEU A 29 4.26 29.75 -3.11
N ILE A 30 3.42 29.75 -4.15
CA ILE A 30 2.02 30.19 -4.00
C ILE A 30 1.22 29.04 -3.40
N VAL A 31 0.55 29.27 -2.28
CA VAL A 31 -0.23 28.23 -1.56
C VAL A 31 -1.73 28.44 -1.79
N ALA A 32 -2.35 27.52 -2.51
CA ALA A 32 -3.79 27.49 -2.75
C ALA A 32 -4.47 26.38 -1.95
N LEU A 33 -5.77 26.53 -1.70
CA LEU A 33 -6.63 25.54 -1.04
C LEU A 33 -7.54 24.91 -2.08
N GLU A 34 -7.56 23.58 -2.14
CA GLU A 34 -8.23 22.83 -3.22
C GLU A 34 -9.72 23.21 -3.46
N HIS A 35 -10.46 23.63 -2.43
CA HIS A 35 -11.90 23.86 -2.51
C HIS A 35 -12.28 25.32 -2.79
N HIS A 36 -11.29 26.22 -2.76
CA HIS A 36 -11.52 27.65 -2.95
C HIS A 36 -11.70 28.00 -4.42
N PHE A 37 -12.38 29.12 -4.65
CA PHE A 37 -12.54 29.69 -5.98
C PHE A 37 -11.44 30.72 -6.22
N TYR A 38 -10.74 30.56 -7.33
CA TYR A 38 -9.62 31.40 -7.72
C TYR A 38 -9.82 32.05 -9.08
N GLU A 39 -9.26 33.24 -9.21
CA GLU A 39 -8.97 33.88 -10.49
C GLU A 39 -7.46 33.85 -10.70
N LEU A 40 -7.02 33.50 -11.91
CA LEU A 40 -5.60 33.37 -12.24
C LEU A 40 -5.21 34.48 -13.20
N GLU A 41 -4.06 35.13 -12.99
CA GLU A 41 -3.54 36.15 -13.90
C GLU A 41 -2.11 35.83 -14.35
N PHE A 42 -1.87 36.02 -15.64
CA PHE A 42 -0.56 35.93 -16.27
C PHE A 42 -0.20 37.29 -16.87
N HIS A 43 0.75 37.96 -16.23
CA HIS A 43 1.25 39.27 -16.62
C HIS A 43 2.43 39.09 -17.58
N TYR A 44 2.33 39.71 -18.75
CA TYR A 44 3.33 39.59 -19.81
C TYR A 44 3.74 40.95 -20.34
N TYR A 45 5.03 41.08 -20.65
CA TYR A 45 5.61 42.27 -21.29
C TYR A 45 5.53 42.20 -22.81
N GLU A 46 5.60 40.99 -23.38
CA GLU A 46 5.45 40.70 -24.80
C GLU A 46 4.32 39.69 -25.00
N LEU A 47 3.49 39.88 -26.02
CA LEU A 47 2.33 39.01 -26.28
C LEU A 47 2.81 37.57 -26.51
N PRO A 48 2.40 36.61 -25.66
CA PRO A 48 2.82 35.22 -25.82
C PRO A 48 2.26 34.62 -27.12
N LEU A 49 3.09 33.81 -27.79
CA LEU A 49 2.73 33.10 -29.03
C LEU A 49 1.63 32.05 -28.82
N ASP A 50 1.52 31.56 -27.59
CA ASP A 50 0.53 30.58 -27.18
C ASP A 50 -0.10 31.04 -25.86
N THR A 51 -1.43 31.20 -25.88
CA THR A 51 -2.24 31.60 -24.72
C THR A 51 -3.03 30.42 -24.16
N LYS A 52 -2.75 29.19 -24.61
CA LYS A 52 -3.32 27.99 -24.01
C LYS A 52 -2.83 27.89 -22.57
N ILE A 53 -3.79 27.68 -21.68
CA ILE A 53 -3.52 27.51 -20.26
C ILE A 53 -3.84 26.07 -19.91
N SER A 54 -2.89 25.40 -19.24
CA SER A 54 -3.15 24.08 -18.68
C SER A 54 -2.75 24.00 -17.22
N ILE A 55 -3.53 23.25 -16.45
CA ILE A 55 -3.29 22.97 -15.04
C ILE A 55 -3.06 21.46 -14.94
N ASP A 56 -1.83 21.09 -14.56
CA ASP A 56 -1.33 19.70 -14.51
C ASP A 56 -1.59 18.92 -15.81
N GLY A 57 -1.44 19.59 -16.95
CA GLY A 57 -1.65 19.01 -18.29
C GLY A 57 -3.10 19.01 -18.78
N VAL A 58 -4.07 19.40 -17.95
CA VAL A 58 -5.47 19.58 -18.38
C VAL A 58 -5.66 20.99 -18.92
N GLU A 59 -6.07 21.11 -20.18
CA GLU A 59 -6.34 22.41 -20.82
C GLU A 59 -7.58 23.06 -20.20
N VAL A 60 -7.45 24.32 -19.79
CA VAL A 60 -8.56 25.11 -19.22
C VAL A 60 -9.54 25.47 -20.34
N GLU A 61 -10.83 25.44 -20.04
CA GLU A 61 -11.86 25.81 -21.02
C GLU A 61 -11.61 27.22 -21.61
N PRO A 62 -11.57 27.37 -22.95
CA PRO A 62 -11.32 28.67 -23.58
C PRO A 62 -12.34 29.75 -23.19
N SER A 63 -13.55 29.36 -22.78
CA SER A 63 -14.62 30.25 -22.30
C SER A 63 -14.25 31.01 -21.01
N LEU A 64 -13.36 30.44 -20.19
CA LEU A 64 -12.90 31.04 -18.94
C LEU A 64 -11.67 31.94 -19.15
N ILE A 65 -11.05 31.92 -20.34
CA ILE A 65 -9.82 32.64 -20.62
C ILE A 65 -10.15 33.97 -21.31
N SER A 66 -9.64 35.06 -20.76
CA SER A 66 -9.71 36.38 -21.37
C SER A 66 -8.33 37.00 -21.46
N ASN A 67 -8.06 37.74 -22.54
CA ASN A 67 -6.77 38.40 -22.74
C ASN A 67 -6.98 39.91 -22.92
N ASP A 68 -6.50 40.70 -21.96
CA ASP A 68 -6.47 42.15 -22.01
C ASP A 68 -5.10 42.61 -22.55
N ILE A 69 -5.03 42.75 -23.89
CA ILE A 69 -3.80 43.11 -24.61
C ILE A 69 -3.26 44.47 -24.17
N GLN A 70 -4.14 45.41 -23.77
CA GLN A 70 -3.73 46.75 -23.38
C GLN A 70 -3.01 46.77 -22.03
N LYS A 71 -3.40 45.86 -21.12
CA LYS A 71 -2.77 45.71 -19.81
C LYS A 71 -1.64 44.68 -19.79
N GLY A 72 -1.54 43.84 -20.83
CA GLY A 72 -0.59 42.74 -20.86
C GLY A 72 -0.96 41.62 -19.88
N ILE A 73 -2.25 41.30 -19.77
CA ILE A 73 -2.75 40.32 -18.77
C ILE A 73 -3.65 39.29 -19.44
N ILE A 74 -3.35 38.01 -19.22
CA ILE A 74 -4.27 36.91 -19.49
C ILE A 74 -4.93 36.52 -18.16
N THR A 75 -6.25 36.52 -18.10
CA THR A 75 -7.03 36.16 -16.92
C THR A 75 -7.79 34.88 -17.16
N VAL A 76 -7.73 33.95 -16.19
CA VAL A 76 -8.64 32.81 -16.09
C VAL A 76 -9.70 33.13 -15.05
N GLY A 77 -10.96 33.14 -15.48
CA GLY A 77 -12.11 33.50 -14.66
C GLY A 77 -12.30 32.61 -13.43
N LEU A 78 -13.16 33.08 -12.53
CA LEU A 78 -13.41 32.45 -11.23
C LEU A 78 -13.88 31.00 -11.34
N SER A 79 -13.08 30.06 -10.86
CA SER A 79 -13.42 28.64 -10.79
C SER A 79 -12.67 27.92 -9.67
N GLN A 80 -13.03 26.67 -9.36
CA GLN A 80 -12.27 25.78 -8.50
C GLN A 80 -11.14 25.12 -9.30
N HIS A 81 -10.19 25.94 -9.77
CA HIS A 81 -9.08 25.52 -10.65
C HIS A 81 -8.22 24.40 -10.08
N PHE A 82 -8.14 24.30 -8.75
CA PHE A 82 -7.33 23.32 -8.03
C PHE A 82 -8.18 22.24 -7.33
N SER A 83 -9.43 22.04 -7.78
CA SER A 83 -10.33 21.05 -7.17
C SER A 83 -9.71 19.66 -7.21
N ASN A 84 -9.70 18.99 -6.05
CA ASN A 84 -9.23 17.61 -5.86
C ASN A 84 -7.75 17.39 -6.19
N GLN A 85 -6.96 18.47 -6.23
CA GLN A 85 -5.51 18.43 -6.39
C GLN A 85 -4.84 18.57 -5.02
N LEU A 86 -3.68 17.91 -4.84
CA LEU A 86 -2.87 17.99 -3.64
C LEU A 86 -1.38 18.01 -4.01
N GLY A 87 -0.60 18.84 -3.33
CA GLY A 87 0.84 18.98 -3.56
C GLY A 87 1.18 20.01 -4.65
N LEU A 88 2.32 19.82 -5.32
CA LEU A 88 2.84 20.79 -6.29
C LEU A 88 2.17 20.65 -7.66
N VAL A 89 1.24 21.55 -7.96
CA VAL A 89 0.54 21.63 -9.24
C VAL A 89 1.29 22.53 -10.21
N LYS A 90 1.44 22.06 -11.46
CA LYS A 90 2.01 22.85 -12.55
C LYS A 90 0.92 23.63 -13.27
N VAL A 91 1.03 24.94 -13.26
CA VAL A 91 0.18 25.83 -14.06
C VAL A 91 1.03 26.36 -15.22
N SER A 92 0.57 26.18 -16.44
CA SER A 92 1.30 26.63 -17.63
C SER A 92 0.48 27.59 -18.47
N CYS A 93 1.17 28.55 -19.09
CA CYS A 93 0.65 29.41 -20.14
C CYS A 93 1.59 29.31 -21.34
N GLY A 94 1.19 28.56 -22.37
CA GLY A 94 2.06 28.20 -23.47
C GLY A 94 3.30 27.41 -23.00
N LYS A 95 4.48 28.03 -23.07
CA LYS A 95 5.76 27.41 -22.67
C LYS A 95 6.20 27.75 -21.25
N GLU A 96 5.61 28.78 -20.64
CA GLU A 96 5.93 29.21 -19.29
C GLU A 96 5.22 28.31 -18.29
N THR A 97 5.92 27.90 -17.22
CA THR A 97 5.38 27.00 -16.19
C THR A 97 5.63 27.56 -14.81
N PHE A 98 4.60 27.53 -13.98
CA PHE A 98 4.58 28.00 -12.60
C PHE A 98 4.19 26.84 -11.68
N GLN A 99 4.67 26.87 -10.44
CA GLN A 99 4.34 25.88 -9.41
C GLN A 99 3.44 26.49 -8.35
N VAL A 100 2.36 25.79 -8.03
CA VAL A 100 1.40 26.14 -6.98
C VAL A 100 1.32 24.97 -6.02
N ARG A 101 1.54 25.21 -4.72
CA ARG A 101 1.29 24.20 -3.70
C ARG A 101 -0.21 24.22 -3.38
N VAL A 102 -0.87 23.08 -3.48
CA VAL A 102 -2.28 22.93 -3.17
C VAL A 102 -2.44 22.09 -1.90
N ASP A 103 -3.06 22.68 -0.88
CA ASP A 103 -3.29 22.04 0.42
C ASP A 103 -4.77 21.61 0.56
N ALA A 104 -4.99 20.44 1.18
CA ALA A 104 -6.32 19.91 1.46
C ALA A 104 -6.95 20.60 2.67
N SER A 105 -8.14 21.13 2.46
CA SER A 105 -8.84 21.99 3.42
C SER A 105 -10.20 21.46 3.84
N LYS A 106 -10.67 20.39 3.18
CA LYS A 106 -11.87 19.64 3.57
C LYS A 106 -11.59 18.60 4.67
N LEU A 107 -10.31 18.27 4.89
CA LEU A 107 -9.80 17.39 5.94
C LEU A 107 -8.80 18.17 6.79
N SER A 108 -8.81 17.92 8.10
CA SER A 108 -7.71 18.33 8.97
C SER A 108 -6.46 17.48 8.65
N SER A 109 -5.29 17.97 9.05
CA SER A 109 -4.04 17.19 8.98
C SER A 109 -4.16 15.86 9.72
N ASP A 110 -4.74 15.88 10.92
CA ASP A 110 -4.98 14.69 11.74
C ASP A 110 -5.95 13.70 11.05
N ASP A 111 -7.07 14.18 10.49
CA ASP A 111 -8.03 13.32 9.77
C ASP A 111 -7.40 12.66 8.55
N ALA A 112 -6.58 13.41 7.80
CA ALA A 112 -5.87 12.87 6.64
C ALA A 112 -4.83 11.83 7.06
N GLU A 113 -4.14 12.05 8.18
CA GLU A 113 -3.18 11.10 8.74
C GLU A 113 -3.83 9.78 9.13
N GLU A 114 -4.90 9.84 9.90
CA GLU A 114 -5.64 8.67 10.33
C GLU A 114 -6.25 7.94 9.14
N MET A 115 -6.81 8.66 8.15
CA MET A 115 -7.36 8.08 6.93
C MET A 115 -6.30 7.31 6.13
N ILE A 116 -5.14 7.91 5.87
CA ILE A 116 -4.06 7.27 5.11
C ILE A 116 -3.50 6.08 5.88
N THR A 117 -3.29 6.22 7.19
CA THR A 117 -2.81 5.14 8.06
C THR A 117 -3.78 3.96 8.06
N TYR A 118 -5.08 4.24 8.20
CA TYR A 118 -6.14 3.24 8.17
C TYR A 118 -6.15 2.49 6.83
N LEU A 119 -6.11 3.24 5.72
CA LEU A 119 -6.11 2.66 4.39
C LEU A 119 -4.84 1.84 4.10
N TYR A 120 -3.68 2.29 4.57
CA TYR A 120 -2.44 1.54 4.41
C TYR A 120 -2.55 0.18 5.10
N LYS A 121 -3.08 0.14 6.32
CA LYS A 121 -3.29 -1.11 7.08
C LYS A 121 -4.29 -2.04 6.39
N LYS A 122 -5.30 -1.49 5.71
CA LYS A 122 -6.32 -2.28 4.99
C LYS A 122 -5.84 -2.80 3.64
N ASN A 123 -5.17 -1.95 2.86
CA ASN A 123 -4.66 -2.31 1.54
C ASN A 123 -3.42 -1.47 1.18
N LYS A 124 -2.28 -1.89 1.75
CA LYS A 124 -0.95 -1.34 1.49
C LYS A 124 -0.68 -1.21 -0.01
N SER A 125 -0.91 -2.27 -0.78
CA SER A 125 -0.57 -2.31 -2.21
C SER A 125 -1.27 -1.21 -3.02
N LEU A 126 -2.52 -0.91 -2.67
CA LEU A 126 -3.35 0.11 -3.30
C LEU A 126 -2.87 1.52 -2.95
N ILE A 127 -2.63 1.78 -1.67
CA ILE A 127 -2.15 3.08 -1.21
C ILE A 127 -0.79 3.39 -1.82
N LEU A 128 0.12 2.42 -1.83
CA LEU A 128 1.42 2.62 -2.49
C LEU A 128 1.25 2.92 -3.98
N LYS A 129 0.35 2.23 -4.69
CA LYS A 129 0.08 2.53 -6.10
C LYS A 129 -0.48 3.95 -6.31
N LEU A 130 -1.40 4.40 -5.46
CA LEU A 130 -1.99 5.74 -5.57
C LEU A 130 -0.96 6.84 -5.31
N PHE A 131 -0.01 6.60 -4.40
CA PHE A 131 1.02 7.57 -4.03
C PHE A 131 2.31 7.46 -4.87
N THR A 132 2.49 6.39 -5.62
CA THR A 132 3.57 6.26 -6.61
C THR A 132 3.08 6.71 -7.98
N LYS A 133 3.92 7.45 -8.71
CA LYS A 133 3.68 7.70 -10.13
C LYS A 133 3.53 6.35 -10.86
N GLU A 134 2.47 6.19 -11.65
CA GLU A 134 2.45 5.16 -12.69
C GLU A 134 3.62 5.46 -13.63
N GLU A 135 4.74 4.77 -13.44
CA GLU A 135 5.72 4.53 -14.51
C GLU A 135 5.09 3.61 -15.55
N GLU A 136 4.00 4.02 -16.16
CA GLU A 136 3.56 3.42 -17.42
C GLU A 136 3.78 4.43 -18.54
N GLU A 137 4.37 3.92 -19.62
CA GLU A 137 4.78 4.62 -20.85
C GLU A 137 6.22 5.16 -20.94
N SER A 138 7.22 4.41 -20.44
CA SER A 138 8.51 4.37 -21.16
C SER A 138 8.65 3.02 -21.87
N ILE A 139 8.67 3.09 -23.21
CA ILE A 139 8.57 2.01 -24.21
C ILE A 139 9.70 0.95 -24.16
N ASP A 140 10.66 1.05 -23.24
CA ASP A 140 11.75 0.08 -23.13
C ASP A 140 11.43 -1.09 -22.19
N GLN A 141 10.57 -1.99 -22.68
CA GLN A 141 10.24 -3.28 -22.03
C GLN A 141 11.45 -4.21 -21.78
N LYS A 142 12.67 -3.84 -22.23
CA LYS A 142 13.91 -4.62 -22.04
C LYS A 142 14.69 -4.29 -20.77
N ASN A 143 14.45 -3.13 -20.16
CA ASN A 143 15.04 -2.76 -18.88
C ASN A 143 13.92 -2.58 -17.85
N LYS A 144 13.32 -3.69 -17.39
CA LYS A 144 12.56 -3.64 -16.13
C LYS A 144 13.49 -3.04 -15.09
N SER A 145 13.17 -1.84 -14.60
CA SER A 145 13.93 -1.20 -13.55
C SER A 145 13.99 -2.18 -12.37
N HIS A 146 15.18 -2.70 -12.07
CA HIS A 146 15.44 -3.45 -10.83
C HIS A 146 15.53 -2.49 -9.62
N LEU A 147 14.78 -1.39 -9.69
CA LEU A 147 14.78 -0.31 -8.73
C LEU A 147 13.72 -0.62 -7.66
N ILE A 148 14.16 -0.62 -6.42
CA ILE A 148 13.30 -0.69 -5.25
C ILE A 148 13.05 0.75 -4.80
N SER A 149 11.79 1.18 -4.84
CA SER A 149 11.37 2.47 -4.23
C SER A 149 11.30 2.30 -2.71
N THR A 150 11.45 3.40 -1.98
CA THR A 150 11.18 3.53 -0.54
C THR A 150 9.85 2.93 -0.12
N THR A 151 8.86 2.95 -1.01
CA THR A 151 7.51 2.45 -0.78
C THR A 151 7.30 0.98 -1.18
N ARG A 152 8.16 0.40 -2.02
CA ARG A 152 7.94 -0.95 -2.61
C ARG A 152 8.96 -1.96 -2.09
N LEU A 153 8.54 -2.94 -1.29
CA LEU A 153 9.47 -3.94 -0.69
C LEU A 153 9.40 -5.34 -1.32
N GLN A 154 8.52 -5.53 -2.30
CA GLN A 154 8.19 -6.84 -2.89
C GLN A 154 9.42 -7.67 -3.36
N PRO A 155 10.47 -7.09 -4.00
CA PRO A 155 11.62 -7.90 -4.41
C PRO A 155 12.40 -8.51 -3.24
N LEU A 156 12.49 -7.82 -2.10
CA LEU A 156 13.12 -8.33 -0.88
C LEU A 156 12.25 -9.39 -0.21
N GLU A 157 10.93 -9.17 -0.18
CA GLU A 157 9.95 -10.17 0.28
C GLU A 157 10.05 -11.47 -0.51
N GLN A 158 10.11 -11.38 -1.85
CA GLN A 158 10.23 -12.54 -2.72
C GLN A 158 11.54 -13.29 -2.48
N PHE A 159 12.65 -12.58 -2.29
CA PHE A 159 13.91 -13.21 -1.92
C PHE A 159 13.79 -14.01 -0.61
N LEU A 160 13.25 -13.40 0.45
CA LEU A 160 13.07 -14.08 1.74
C LEU A 160 12.16 -15.29 1.61
N MET A 161 11.04 -15.16 0.90
CA MET A 161 10.11 -16.25 0.64
C MET A 161 10.79 -17.40 -0.13
N ASN A 162 11.58 -17.09 -1.16
CA ASN A 162 12.34 -18.10 -1.90
C ASN A 162 13.34 -18.83 -1.00
N MET A 163 14.10 -18.09 -0.19
CA MET A 163 15.08 -18.68 0.73
C MET A 163 14.40 -19.54 1.82
N GLU A 164 13.27 -19.11 2.36
CA GLU A 164 12.49 -19.92 3.31
C GLU A 164 11.97 -21.21 2.67
N ASN A 165 11.46 -21.15 1.43
CA ASN A 165 10.96 -22.32 0.71
C ASN A 165 12.07 -23.30 0.33
N LEU A 166 13.29 -22.80 0.07
CA LEU A 166 14.45 -23.60 -0.30
C LEU A 166 15.18 -24.18 0.92
N LEU A 167 14.95 -23.63 2.12
CA LEU A 167 15.61 -24.04 3.35
C LEU A 167 15.41 -25.54 3.69
N PRO A 168 14.20 -26.12 3.64
CA PRO A 168 14.02 -27.55 3.91
C PRO A 168 14.85 -28.41 2.96
N ALA A 169 14.82 -28.13 1.66
CA ALA A 169 15.56 -28.91 0.67
C ALA A 169 17.08 -28.83 0.90
N LEU A 170 17.58 -27.64 1.26
CA LEU A 170 18.99 -27.47 1.59
C LEU A 170 19.38 -28.19 2.90
N SER A 171 18.49 -28.23 3.90
CA SER A 171 18.74 -28.91 5.18
C SER A 171 18.88 -30.42 5.08
N HIS A 172 18.22 -31.04 4.10
CA HIS A 172 18.35 -32.48 3.86
C HIS A 172 19.71 -32.84 3.23
N SER A 173 20.38 -31.90 2.56
CA SER A 173 21.64 -32.17 1.88
C SER A 173 22.52 -30.91 1.74
N PRO A 174 22.99 -30.32 2.86
CA PRO A 174 23.89 -29.17 2.80
C PRO A 174 25.19 -29.60 2.13
N ARG A 175 25.64 -28.83 1.15
CA ARG A 175 26.86 -29.19 0.43
C ARG A 175 28.08 -28.96 1.32
N SER A 176 28.96 -29.95 1.36
CA SER A 176 30.29 -29.85 1.96
C SER A 176 31.37 -30.27 0.95
N SER A 177 32.57 -29.72 1.12
CA SER A 177 33.82 -30.28 0.62
C SER A 177 34.40 -31.23 1.66
N THR A 178 35.12 -32.24 1.20
CA THR A 178 35.84 -33.17 2.07
C THR A 178 37.27 -32.69 2.17
N ILE A 179 37.76 -32.44 3.39
CA ILE A 179 39.15 -32.06 3.66
C ILE A 179 39.83 -33.14 4.51
N GLN A 180 41.13 -33.31 4.31
CA GLN A 180 41.97 -34.08 5.21
C GLN A 180 42.49 -33.15 6.29
N ALA A 181 42.07 -33.36 7.53
CA ALA A 181 42.61 -32.73 8.73
C ALA A 181 43.44 -33.75 9.51
N ARG A 182 44.11 -33.32 10.58
CA ARG A 182 44.79 -34.22 11.52
C ARG A 182 44.29 -33.94 12.93
N GLU A 183 43.99 -34.98 13.69
CA GLU A 183 43.53 -34.90 15.08
C GLU A 183 44.18 -36.00 15.92
N ILE A 184 44.43 -35.67 17.19
CA ILE A 184 44.83 -36.66 18.19
C ILE A 184 43.59 -37.46 18.58
N GLN A 185 43.63 -38.76 18.32
CA GLN A 185 42.53 -39.70 18.58
C GLN A 185 43.07 -41.00 19.18
N ASP A 186 42.18 -41.84 19.70
CA ASP A 186 42.54 -43.16 20.20
C ASP A 186 43.17 -44.01 19.07
N PHE A 187 44.19 -44.78 19.42
CA PHE A 187 44.97 -45.52 18.44
C PHE A 187 44.13 -46.57 17.67
N ALA A 188 44.21 -46.53 16.34
CA ALA A 188 43.67 -47.56 15.47
C ALA A 188 44.66 -47.87 14.33
N SER A 189 44.97 -49.15 14.15
CA SER A 189 45.98 -49.62 13.18
C SER A 189 45.71 -49.25 11.71
N ALA A 190 44.50 -48.82 11.36
CA ALA A 190 44.11 -48.47 9.99
C ALA A 190 44.41 -47.01 9.60
N ASP A 191 44.67 -46.13 10.58
CA ASP A 191 44.68 -44.67 10.38
C ASP A 191 46.09 -44.06 10.52
N ILE A 192 47.15 -44.83 10.22
CA ILE A 192 48.55 -44.43 10.45
C ILE A 192 49.24 -44.06 9.12
N ASP A 193 49.83 -42.87 9.07
CA ASP A 193 50.75 -42.43 8.01
C ASP A 193 52.13 -42.06 8.57
N ASP A 194 53.10 -41.75 7.69
CA ASP A 194 54.49 -41.45 8.08
C ASP A 194 54.57 -40.33 9.14
N LYS A 195 53.69 -39.32 9.06
CA LYS A 195 53.64 -38.20 10.03
C LYS A 195 53.07 -38.60 11.38
N SER A 196 52.20 -39.60 11.39
CA SER A 196 51.63 -40.17 12.62
C SER A 196 52.73 -40.88 13.43
N ILE A 197 53.68 -41.52 12.72
CA ILE A 197 54.87 -42.15 13.32
C ILE A 197 55.82 -41.07 13.86
N ASP A 198 56.10 -40.03 13.08
CA ASP A 198 56.96 -38.91 13.51
C ASP A 198 56.41 -38.25 14.80
N TRP A 199 55.09 -38.02 14.86
CA TRP A 199 54.45 -37.46 16.05
C TRP A 199 54.57 -38.38 17.28
N LEU A 200 54.38 -39.70 17.09
CA LEU A 200 54.51 -40.68 18.17
C LEU A 200 55.94 -40.74 18.72
N ILE A 201 56.96 -40.59 17.87
CA ILE A 201 58.37 -40.50 18.29
C ILE A 201 58.61 -39.26 19.16
N GLU A 202 57.91 -38.16 18.88
CA GLU A 202 57.98 -36.93 19.69
C GLU A 202 57.15 -36.99 20.98
N HIS A 203 56.17 -37.91 21.07
CA HIS A 203 55.21 -38.06 22.18
C HIS A 203 55.20 -39.50 22.72
N LEU A 204 56.36 -39.99 23.14
CA LEU A 204 56.54 -41.35 23.68
C LEU A 204 55.81 -41.58 25.01
N ASP A 205 55.29 -40.54 25.65
CA ASP A 205 54.45 -40.63 26.85
C ASP A 205 53.07 -41.23 26.58
N GLU A 206 52.64 -41.30 25.32
CA GLU A 206 51.42 -42.00 24.90
C GLU A 206 51.62 -43.53 24.77
N LEU A 207 52.82 -44.04 25.05
CA LEU A 207 53.13 -45.48 25.09
C LEU A 207 53.01 -46.04 26.50
N TYR A 208 52.13 -47.03 26.68
CA TYR A 208 51.97 -47.73 27.96
C TYR A 208 52.64 -49.12 27.90
N PHE A 209 53.73 -49.29 28.67
CA PHE A 209 54.50 -50.54 28.75
C PHE A 209 54.02 -51.42 29.90
N ASP A 210 53.65 -52.67 29.60
CA ASP A 210 53.24 -53.66 30.59
C ASP A 210 53.39 -55.09 30.03
N ASP A 211 54.10 -55.95 30.75
CA ASP A 211 54.36 -57.33 30.32
C ASP A 211 53.07 -58.19 30.20
N SER A 212 51.98 -57.78 30.85
CA SER A 212 50.67 -58.42 30.70
C SER A 212 50.02 -58.21 29.31
N LEU A 213 50.55 -57.28 28.49
CA LEU A 213 50.05 -56.98 27.15
C LEU A 213 50.57 -57.93 26.07
N LYS A 214 51.37 -58.93 26.43
CA LYS A 214 51.99 -59.88 25.49
C LYS A 214 51.03 -60.51 24.47
N ASP A 215 49.79 -60.79 24.90
CA ASP A 215 48.76 -61.40 24.07
C ASP A 215 47.71 -60.38 23.55
N HIS A 216 47.93 -59.07 23.74
CA HIS A 216 47.01 -58.02 23.31
C HIS A 216 47.13 -57.79 21.79
N PRO A 217 46.02 -57.67 21.04
CA PRO A 217 46.03 -57.59 19.58
C PRO A 217 46.77 -56.37 19.01
N ASP A 218 46.77 -55.25 19.74
CA ASP A 218 47.43 -53.99 19.36
C ASP A 218 48.78 -53.77 20.07
N ALA A 219 49.33 -54.80 20.74
CA ALA A 219 50.61 -54.67 21.42
C ALA A 219 51.81 -54.73 20.48
N ILE A 220 52.78 -53.86 20.74
CA ILE A 220 54.05 -53.74 20.02
C ILE A 220 55.17 -54.18 20.97
N GLU A 221 56.04 -55.08 20.52
CA GLU A 221 57.21 -55.49 21.28
C GLU A 221 58.40 -54.56 20.97
N ILE A 222 58.95 -53.91 22.00
CA ILE A 222 60.13 -53.05 21.90
C ILE A 222 61.14 -53.49 22.96
N ASN A 223 62.32 -53.95 22.52
CA ASN A 223 63.41 -54.42 23.40
C ASN A 223 62.98 -55.47 24.46
N GLY A 224 62.03 -56.35 24.11
CA GLY A 224 61.54 -57.42 24.98
C GLY A 224 60.45 -57.01 25.99
N MET A 225 59.96 -55.76 25.92
CA MET A 225 58.78 -55.28 26.66
C MET A 225 57.61 -55.05 25.69
N TYR A 226 56.39 -55.24 26.16
CA TYR A 226 55.17 -55.06 25.37
C TYR A 226 54.53 -53.70 25.69
N THR A 227 54.15 -52.95 24.66
CA THR A 227 53.49 -51.64 24.80
C THR A 227 52.26 -51.54 23.91
N VAL A 228 51.30 -50.72 24.32
CA VAL A 228 50.20 -50.24 23.46
C VAL A 228 50.30 -48.72 23.30
N ILE A 229 49.80 -48.20 22.18
CA ILE A 229 49.67 -46.76 21.94
C ILE A 229 48.28 -46.35 22.43
N ASP A 230 48.20 -45.34 23.31
CA ASP A 230 46.93 -44.82 23.81
C ASP A 230 46.29 -43.92 22.75
N ARG A 231 47.00 -42.86 22.33
CA ARG A 231 46.54 -41.91 21.32
C ARG A 231 47.60 -41.65 20.25
N ILE A 232 47.12 -41.25 19.08
CA ILE A 232 47.97 -40.91 17.93
C ILE A 232 47.39 -39.72 17.16
N ASP A 233 48.26 -38.85 16.64
CA ASP A 233 47.86 -37.85 15.64
C ASP A 233 47.66 -38.56 14.29
N ALA A 234 46.43 -38.61 13.81
CA ALA A 234 46.05 -39.34 12.60
C ALA A 234 45.29 -38.45 11.60
N PRO A 235 45.37 -38.72 10.29
CA PRO A 235 44.58 -38.01 9.29
C PRO A 235 43.08 -38.35 9.41
N VAL A 236 42.27 -37.35 9.74
CA VAL A 236 40.81 -37.47 9.82
C VAL A 236 40.16 -36.75 8.64
N VAL A 237 39.17 -37.41 8.03
CA VAL A 237 38.38 -36.82 6.95
C VAL A 237 37.25 -35.97 7.55
N LYS A 238 37.31 -34.65 7.36
CA LYS A 238 36.29 -33.71 7.84
C LYS A 238 35.44 -33.15 6.70
N MET A 239 34.20 -32.82 7.03
CA MET A 239 33.32 -32.05 6.15
C MET A 239 33.53 -30.55 6.40
N GLU A 240 33.85 -29.82 5.35
CA GLU A 240 33.95 -28.37 5.34
C GLU A 240 32.79 -27.78 4.55
N TYR A 241 32.05 -26.86 5.18
CA TYR A 241 30.89 -26.21 4.56
C TYR A 241 31.24 -24.85 3.95
N ALA A 242 32.49 -24.39 4.08
CA ALA A 242 33.01 -23.17 3.46
C ALA A 242 33.30 -23.38 1.96
N THR A 243 32.25 -23.71 1.19
CA THR A 243 32.33 -23.80 -0.26
C THR A 243 31.89 -22.49 -0.90
N TYR A 244 32.38 -22.19 -2.10
CA TYR A 244 32.01 -20.98 -2.85
C TYR A 244 30.49 -20.77 -2.91
N GLU A 245 29.71 -21.82 -3.20
CA GLU A 245 28.26 -21.73 -3.28
C GLU A 245 27.64 -21.32 -1.94
N ASN A 246 28.11 -21.92 -0.84
CA ASN A 246 27.60 -21.63 0.51
C ASN A 246 28.02 -20.23 0.97
N GLU A 247 29.23 -19.79 0.62
CA GLU A 247 29.67 -18.41 0.86
C GLU A 247 28.81 -17.41 0.08
N CYS A 248 28.46 -17.72 -1.17
CA CYS A 248 27.53 -16.91 -1.98
C CYS A 248 26.12 -16.86 -1.37
N ILE A 249 25.63 -17.96 -0.78
CA ILE A 249 24.35 -17.98 -0.05
C ILE A 249 24.37 -16.97 1.09
N LEU A 250 25.37 -17.05 1.97
CA LEU A 250 25.54 -16.10 3.07
C LEU A 250 25.82 -14.68 2.55
N GLY A 251 26.49 -14.56 1.41
CA GLY A 251 26.66 -13.33 0.65
C GLY A 251 25.32 -12.68 0.32
N GLY A 252 24.35 -13.43 -0.21
CA GLY A 252 23.01 -12.91 -0.51
C GLY A 252 22.31 -12.26 0.68
N PHE A 253 22.38 -12.90 1.86
CA PHE A 253 21.86 -12.32 3.10
C PHE A 253 22.59 -11.03 3.49
N TYR A 254 23.92 -10.98 3.29
CA TYR A 254 24.71 -9.77 3.49
C TYR A 254 24.25 -8.62 2.58
N TRP A 255 24.01 -8.88 1.29
CA TRP A 255 23.51 -7.88 0.34
C TRP A 255 22.11 -7.38 0.70
N ALA A 256 21.19 -8.30 1.01
CA ALA A 256 19.82 -7.97 1.43
C ALA A 256 19.82 -7.08 2.68
N ARG A 257 20.67 -7.40 3.67
CA ARG A 257 20.82 -6.58 4.88
C ARG A 257 21.32 -5.18 4.56
N LYS A 258 22.34 -5.06 3.71
CA LYS A 258 22.87 -3.76 3.29
C LYS A 258 21.81 -2.92 2.58
N LEU A 259 20.97 -3.52 1.74
CA LEU A 259 19.86 -2.84 1.09
C LEU A 259 18.83 -2.35 2.12
N ILE A 260 18.45 -3.19 3.09
CA ILE A 260 17.55 -2.81 4.18
C ILE A 260 18.10 -1.64 5.00
N ASP A 261 19.37 -1.69 5.40
CA ASP A 261 19.98 -0.62 6.20
C ASP A 261 20.06 0.71 5.42
N ASN A 262 20.36 0.64 4.12
CA ASN A 262 20.33 1.81 3.24
C ASN A 262 18.91 2.39 3.08
N LEU A 263 17.89 1.53 2.94
CA LEU A 263 16.49 1.95 2.85
C LEU A 263 16.04 2.66 4.14
N LEU A 264 16.33 2.09 5.31
CA LEU A 264 16.01 2.71 6.60
C LEU A 264 16.65 4.08 6.74
N SER A 265 17.96 4.18 6.47
CA SER A 265 18.69 5.44 6.55
C SER A 265 18.11 6.52 5.62
N HIS A 266 17.64 6.12 4.43
CA HIS A 266 17.04 7.03 3.47
C HIS A 266 15.63 7.48 3.90
N LEU A 267 14.79 6.56 4.40
CA LEU A 267 13.46 6.87 4.93
C LEU A 267 13.54 7.82 6.14
N GLU A 268 14.49 7.58 7.06
CA GLU A 268 14.75 8.46 8.20
C GLU A 268 15.16 9.87 7.76
N TYR A 269 16.03 9.97 6.74
CA TYR A 269 16.43 11.26 6.17
C TYR A 269 15.24 12.02 5.56
N ILE A 270 14.38 11.34 4.78
CA ILE A 270 13.20 11.97 4.17
C ILE A 270 12.22 12.46 5.25
N ASN A 271 11.95 11.64 6.26
CA ASN A 271 11.03 11.99 7.34
C ASN A 271 11.55 13.21 8.14
N TYR A 272 12.86 13.27 8.40
CA TYR A 272 13.48 14.43 9.03
C TYR A 272 13.30 15.71 8.21
N GLN A 273 13.53 15.66 6.89
CA GLN A 273 13.36 16.82 6.00
C GLN A 273 11.91 17.32 5.97
N LYS A 274 10.95 16.40 5.95
CA LYS A 274 9.51 16.74 5.83
C LYS A 274 8.86 17.17 7.14
N GLN A 275 9.35 16.70 8.29
CA GLN A 275 8.91 17.20 9.61
C GLN A 275 9.25 18.68 9.81
N ILE A 276 10.32 19.17 9.19
CA ILE A 276 10.66 20.60 9.21
C ILE A 276 9.60 21.42 8.46
N THR A 277 9.03 20.88 7.38
CA THR A 277 7.97 21.53 6.56
C THR A 277 6.58 21.49 7.20
N GLN A 278 6.30 20.55 8.11
CA GLN A 278 5.00 20.44 8.79
C GLN A 278 4.79 21.49 9.90
N ASN A 279 5.86 22.08 10.43
CA ASN A 279 5.77 23.03 11.55
C ASN A 279 5.26 24.44 11.16
N ASP A 280 4.87 24.68 9.90
CA ASP A 280 4.36 25.98 9.43
C ASP A 280 2.86 26.24 9.72
N GLY A 281 2.24 25.46 10.61
CA GLY A 281 1.16 25.96 11.47
C GLY A 281 -0.22 26.24 10.85
N ASN A 282 -0.47 25.89 9.58
CA ASN A 282 -1.77 26.16 8.94
C ASN A 282 -2.87 25.12 9.24
N GLY A 283 -2.56 23.99 9.89
CA GLY A 283 -3.52 22.95 10.31
C GLY A 283 -4.15 22.09 9.19
N TYR A 284 -3.93 22.46 7.92
CA TYR A 284 -4.42 21.73 6.74
C TYR A 284 -3.58 20.50 6.39
N ALA A 285 -4.20 19.53 5.75
CA ALA A 285 -3.52 18.33 5.26
C ALA A 285 -2.69 18.65 4.01
N THR A 286 -1.41 18.26 4.01
CA THR A 286 -0.49 18.45 2.88
C THR A 286 -0.07 17.12 2.27
N PHE A 287 0.40 17.16 1.01
CA PHE A 287 0.93 15.96 0.36
C PHE A 287 2.20 15.45 1.05
N GLU A 288 3.06 16.37 1.49
CA GLU A 288 4.29 16.06 2.20
C GLU A 288 3.98 15.32 3.50
N ALA A 289 2.94 15.74 4.22
CA ALA A 289 2.46 15.04 5.42
C ALA A 289 1.99 13.62 5.09
N ALA A 290 1.14 13.49 4.07
CA ALA A 290 0.66 12.19 3.59
C ALA A 290 1.81 11.23 3.23
N GLN A 291 2.86 11.73 2.58
CA GLN A 291 4.06 10.96 2.27
C GLN A 291 4.88 10.59 3.52
N VAL A 292 4.97 11.47 4.53
CA VAL A 292 5.64 11.13 5.81
C VAL A 292 4.97 9.95 6.48
N ILE A 293 3.63 9.91 6.49
CA ILE A 293 2.85 8.84 7.10
C ILE A 293 3.10 7.51 6.38
N ILE A 294 3.07 7.52 5.05
CA ILE A 294 3.39 6.34 4.23
C ILE A 294 4.80 5.86 4.47
N ASN A 295 5.75 6.79 4.55
CA ASN A 295 7.15 6.47 4.82
C ASN A 295 7.33 5.90 6.23
N ALA A 296 6.63 6.45 7.24
CA ALA A 296 6.65 5.91 8.59
C ALA A 296 6.14 4.47 8.63
N GLN A 297 5.05 4.17 7.93
CA GLN A 297 4.54 2.82 7.84
C GLN A 297 5.47 1.89 7.02
N ALA A 298 6.10 2.41 5.96
CA ALA A 298 7.13 1.68 5.23
C ALA A 298 8.35 1.35 6.12
N VAL A 299 8.74 2.24 7.05
CA VAL A 299 9.79 1.95 8.04
C VAL A 299 9.41 0.78 8.93
N GLU A 300 8.16 0.68 9.39
CA GLU A 300 7.68 -0.48 10.17
C GLU A 300 7.84 -1.78 9.37
N ASP A 301 7.43 -1.77 8.10
CA ASP A 301 7.51 -2.93 7.22
C ASP A 301 8.97 -3.33 6.93
N VAL A 302 9.86 -2.36 6.70
CA VAL A 302 11.29 -2.61 6.53
C VAL A 302 11.90 -3.22 7.81
N ASN A 303 11.46 -2.78 8.99
CA ASN A 303 11.89 -3.35 10.27
C ASN A 303 11.38 -4.77 10.48
N GLU A 304 10.15 -5.08 10.04
CA GLU A 304 9.63 -6.45 10.04
C GLU A 304 10.45 -7.34 9.10
N LEU A 305 10.72 -6.87 7.88
CA LEU A 305 11.57 -7.58 6.91
C LEU A 305 12.99 -7.79 7.44
N LYS A 306 13.57 -6.79 8.12
CA LYS A 306 14.87 -6.90 8.79
C LYS A 306 14.85 -8.02 9.82
N THR A 307 13.81 -8.08 10.64
CA THR A 307 13.63 -9.12 11.66
C THR A 307 13.50 -10.50 11.01
N ARG A 308 12.70 -10.64 9.95
CA ARG A 308 12.54 -11.89 9.21
C ARG A 308 13.84 -12.32 8.53
N LEU A 309 14.55 -11.40 7.88
CA LEU A 309 15.87 -11.63 7.28
C LEU A 309 16.85 -12.23 8.29
N PHE A 310 16.99 -11.62 9.47
CA PHE A 310 17.90 -12.14 10.51
C PHE A 310 17.50 -13.54 10.99
N ARG A 311 16.20 -13.83 11.12
CA ARG A 311 15.73 -15.17 11.50
C ARG A 311 16.09 -16.22 10.46
N VAL A 312 15.89 -15.92 9.18
CA VAL A 312 16.22 -16.84 8.07
C VAL A 312 17.74 -17.00 7.96
N GLU A 313 18.49 -15.90 7.96
CA GLU A 313 19.96 -15.91 7.92
C GLU A 313 20.55 -16.77 9.05
N ARG A 314 20.01 -16.65 10.28
CA ARG A 314 20.46 -17.47 11.41
C ARG A 314 20.31 -18.97 11.15
N LYS A 315 19.19 -19.40 10.54
CA LYS A 315 18.98 -20.81 10.19
C LYS A 315 20.00 -21.28 9.14
N TYR A 316 20.30 -20.45 8.14
CA TYR A 316 21.31 -20.75 7.14
C TYR A 316 22.73 -20.80 7.74
N ARG A 317 23.08 -19.90 8.66
CA ARG A 317 24.38 -19.93 9.37
C ARG A 317 24.55 -21.18 10.24
N GLN A 318 23.46 -21.66 10.87
CA GLN A 318 23.49 -22.91 11.64
C GLN A 318 23.71 -24.13 10.74
N LEU A 319 23.14 -24.11 9.54
CA LEU A 319 23.23 -25.18 8.55
C LEU A 319 24.58 -25.19 7.80
N LEU A 320 25.26 -24.04 7.75
CA LEU A 320 26.54 -23.82 7.07
C LEU A 320 27.61 -23.34 8.07
N PRO A 321 28.09 -24.22 8.96
CA PRO A 321 29.06 -23.84 9.98
C PRO A 321 30.40 -23.45 9.36
N ASN A 322 31.08 -22.49 9.99
CA ASN A 322 32.39 -21.97 9.58
C ASN A 322 32.45 -21.32 8.17
N THR A 323 31.30 -21.09 7.53
CA THR A 323 31.23 -20.38 6.24
C THR A 323 31.18 -18.86 6.47
N THR A 324 31.96 -18.11 5.67
CA THR A 324 31.92 -16.63 5.68
C THR A 324 31.16 -16.11 4.45
N PRO A 325 30.48 -14.96 4.54
CA PRO A 325 29.71 -14.41 3.42
C PRO A 325 30.62 -13.89 2.31
N ASN A 326 30.35 -14.30 1.06
CA ASN A 326 31.01 -13.77 -0.12
C ASN A 326 30.43 -12.41 -0.52
N THR A 327 31.26 -11.37 -0.54
CA THR A 327 30.88 -9.99 -0.89
C THR A 327 31.09 -9.66 -2.38
N HIS A 328 31.39 -10.65 -3.22
CA HIS A 328 31.51 -10.49 -4.67
C HIS A 328 30.26 -10.99 -5.39
N PRO A 329 30.00 -10.52 -6.63
CA PRO A 329 28.89 -11.03 -7.43
C PRO A 329 28.96 -12.56 -7.58
N PRO A 330 27.83 -13.27 -7.39
CA PRO A 330 27.79 -14.72 -7.57
C PRO A 330 28.03 -15.06 -9.04
N LYS A 331 28.93 -16.02 -9.29
CA LYS A 331 29.23 -16.56 -10.62
C LYS A 331 28.52 -17.90 -10.77
N LEU A 332 27.94 -18.14 -11.95
CA LEU A 332 27.32 -19.42 -12.24
C LEU A 332 28.40 -20.51 -12.31
N THR A 333 28.42 -21.39 -11.31
CA THR A 333 29.30 -22.56 -11.29
C THR A 333 28.56 -23.79 -11.81
N LYS A 334 29.30 -24.86 -12.14
CA LYS A 334 28.69 -26.17 -12.46
C LYS A 334 27.82 -26.69 -11.31
N ARG A 335 28.10 -26.29 -10.07
CA ARG A 335 27.33 -26.71 -8.89
C ARG A 335 26.02 -25.95 -8.78
N PHE A 336 26.02 -24.64 -9.06
CA PHE A 336 24.79 -23.87 -9.21
C PHE A 336 23.93 -24.38 -10.36
N SER A 337 24.51 -24.80 -11.49
CA SER A 337 23.72 -25.24 -12.65
C SER A 337 23.19 -26.69 -12.58
N SER A 338 23.83 -27.57 -11.80
CA SER A 338 23.51 -29.01 -11.82
C SER A 338 22.47 -29.46 -10.80
N MET A 339 22.21 -28.67 -9.75
CA MET A 339 21.25 -29.02 -8.71
C MET A 339 20.13 -27.99 -8.66
N ASN A 340 18.87 -28.44 -8.79
CA ASN A 340 17.70 -27.56 -8.84
C ASN A 340 17.63 -26.58 -7.65
N VAL A 341 17.93 -27.06 -6.43
CA VAL A 341 17.94 -26.22 -5.22
C VAL A 341 18.96 -25.09 -5.35
N TYR A 342 20.20 -25.41 -5.70
CA TYR A 342 21.26 -24.41 -5.85
C TYR A 342 21.03 -23.48 -7.05
N SER A 343 20.43 -23.97 -8.14
CA SER A 343 20.05 -23.13 -9.28
C SER A 343 19.02 -22.08 -8.89
N ASN A 344 17.97 -22.47 -8.16
CA ASN A 344 16.95 -21.55 -7.66
C ASN A 344 17.51 -20.56 -6.65
N ILE A 345 18.45 -20.99 -5.79
CA ILE A 345 19.16 -20.09 -4.89
C ILE A 345 19.98 -19.09 -5.70
N PHE A 346 20.76 -19.52 -6.69
CA PHE A 346 21.56 -18.64 -7.54
C PHE A 346 20.74 -17.54 -8.22
N LEU A 347 19.56 -17.89 -8.76
CA LEU A 347 18.64 -16.91 -9.34
C LEU A 347 18.17 -15.88 -8.30
N SER A 348 17.84 -16.34 -7.09
CA SER A 348 17.43 -15.47 -5.98
C SER A 348 18.57 -14.55 -5.51
N LEU A 349 19.81 -15.05 -5.50
CA LEU A 349 21.01 -14.25 -5.17
C LEU A 349 21.27 -13.16 -6.21
N LEU A 350 21.15 -13.50 -7.49
CA LEU A 350 21.31 -12.55 -8.60
C LEU A 350 20.25 -11.44 -8.55
N GLN A 351 19.01 -11.79 -8.21
CA GLN A 351 17.94 -10.82 -8.02
C GLN A 351 18.34 -9.79 -6.97
N VAL A 352 18.68 -10.23 -5.75
CA VAL A 352 19.06 -9.32 -4.66
C VAL A 352 20.30 -8.50 -4.97
N TYR A 353 21.33 -9.10 -5.55
CA TYR A 353 22.57 -8.39 -5.88
C TYR A 353 22.33 -7.24 -6.88
N ASN A 354 21.43 -7.45 -7.83
CA ASN A 354 21.12 -6.46 -8.87
C ASN A 354 20.12 -5.40 -8.42
N LEU A 355 19.49 -5.54 -7.24
CA LEU A 355 18.58 -4.52 -6.72
C LEU A 355 19.33 -3.24 -6.41
N LYS A 356 18.75 -2.12 -6.85
CA LYS A 356 19.22 -0.77 -6.54
C LYS A 356 18.09 -0.01 -5.88
N ILE A 357 18.40 0.90 -4.96
CA ILE A 357 17.41 1.78 -4.34
C ILE A 357 17.23 2.98 -5.25
N ASP A 358 15.99 3.29 -5.59
CA ASP A 358 15.65 4.58 -6.18
C ASP A 358 15.48 5.60 -5.05
N THR A 359 16.30 6.64 -5.09
CA THR A 359 16.28 7.76 -4.14
C THR A 359 15.76 9.05 -4.78
N ASN A 360 15.43 9.03 -6.08
CA ASN A 360 15.08 10.20 -6.86
C ASN A 360 13.56 10.40 -6.94
N GLU A 361 12.84 10.13 -5.86
CA GLU A 361 11.42 10.50 -5.76
C GLU A 361 11.30 12.02 -5.59
N ASP A 362 11.58 12.76 -6.67
CA ASP A 362 11.05 14.10 -6.86
C ASP A 362 9.53 14.00 -6.67
N SER A 363 9.03 14.79 -5.72
CA SER A 363 7.61 14.91 -5.37
C SER A 363 6.80 15.39 -6.58
N GLY A 364 6.38 14.44 -7.41
CA GLY A 364 5.45 14.69 -8.51
C GLY A 364 4.06 15.03 -7.98
N SER A 365 3.33 15.88 -8.71
CA SER A 365 1.89 16.07 -8.54
C SER A 365 1.17 14.72 -8.59
N LEU A 366 0.21 14.54 -7.69
CA LEU A 366 -0.78 13.47 -7.80
C LEU A 366 -1.81 13.84 -8.86
N LYS A 367 -2.40 12.83 -9.52
CA LYS A 367 -3.52 13.04 -10.46
C LYS A 367 -4.64 13.83 -9.77
N THR A 368 -5.34 14.64 -10.57
CA THR A 368 -6.47 15.51 -10.17
C THR A 368 -7.67 14.82 -9.51
N SER A 369 -7.68 13.49 -9.38
CA SER A 369 -8.75 12.69 -8.76
C SER A 369 -8.31 11.94 -7.49
N PHE A 370 -7.12 12.22 -6.97
CA PHE A 370 -6.51 11.42 -5.92
C PHE A 370 -7.29 11.44 -4.60
N LEU A 371 -7.67 12.63 -4.12
CA LEU A 371 -8.35 12.77 -2.82
C LEU A 371 -9.74 12.15 -2.83
N ASP A 372 -10.49 12.32 -3.92
CA ASP A 372 -11.81 11.70 -4.10
C ASP A 372 -11.70 10.16 -4.04
N GLN A 373 -10.74 9.58 -4.76
CA GLN A 373 -10.51 8.14 -4.78
C GLN A 373 -10.08 7.58 -3.42
N ILE A 374 -9.18 8.28 -2.71
CA ILE A 374 -8.77 7.91 -1.36
C ILE A 374 -9.95 7.96 -0.40
N TYR A 375 -10.76 9.02 -0.46
CA TYR A 375 -11.90 9.19 0.42
C TYR A 375 -13.01 8.17 0.14
N GLU A 376 -13.26 7.84 -1.13
CA GLU A 376 -14.18 6.78 -1.54
C GLU A 376 -13.70 5.42 -1.01
N LEU A 377 -12.41 5.11 -1.17
CA LEU A 377 -11.81 3.89 -0.65
C LEU A 377 -11.86 3.83 0.89
N TYR A 378 -11.62 4.95 1.55
CA TYR A 378 -11.75 5.07 3.01
C TYR A 378 -13.17 4.72 3.45
N THR A 379 -14.16 5.29 2.76
CA THR A 379 -15.58 5.04 2.99
C THR A 379 -15.95 3.58 2.74
N TYR A 380 -15.43 2.96 1.69
CA TYR A 380 -15.62 1.53 1.41
C TYR A 380 -15.21 0.66 2.59
N TYR A 381 -13.98 0.82 3.08
CA TYR A 381 -13.49 0.01 4.20
C TYR A 381 -14.20 0.32 5.51
N GLN A 382 -14.59 1.57 5.77
CA GLN A 382 -15.37 1.92 6.96
C GLN A 382 -16.77 1.26 6.95
N LEU A 383 -17.45 1.25 5.80
CA LEU A 383 -18.74 0.58 5.62
C LEU A 383 -18.62 -0.93 5.78
N ARG A 384 -17.58 -1.52 5.17
CA ARG A 384 -17.26 -2.94 5.31
C ARG A 384 -17.04 -3.31 6.77
N ASP A 385 -16.15 -2.61 7.46
CA ASP A 385 -15.86 -2.87 8.87
C ASP A 385 -17.10 -2.70 9.75
N ALA A 386 -17.96 -1.72 9.47
CA ALA A 386 -19.22 -1.54 10.19
C ALA A 386 -20.20 -2.69 9.98
N LEU A 387 -20.25 -3.28 8.77
CA LEU A 387 -21.05 -4.49 8.50
C LEU A 387 -20.44 -5.72 9.18
N GLU A 388 -19.13 -5.94 9.07
CA GLU A 388 -18.44 -7.06 9.72
C GLU A 388 -18.57 -7.01 11.24
N ASP A 389 -18.38 -5.83 11.85
CA ASP A 389 -18.54 -5.61 13.29
C ASP A 389 -19.99 -5.86 13.74
N HIS A 390 -20.98 -5.45 12.94
CA HIS A 390 -22.38 -5.72 13.24
C HIS A 390 -22.71 -7.22 13.23
N PHE A 391 -22.19 -7.96 12.26
CA PHE A 391 -22.48 -9.38 12.09
C PHE A 391 -21.49 -10.33 12.79
N LYS A 392 -20.51 -9.81 13.53
CA LYS A 392 -19.44 -10.59 14.18
C LYS A 392 -19.96 -11.68 15.12
N ASP A 393 -21.02 -11.39 15.87
CA ASP A 393 -21.63 -12.32 16.81
C ASP A 393 -22.74 -13.19 16.17
N PHE A 394 -23.04 -12.97 14.89
CA PHE A 394 -24.02 -13.76 14.15
C PHE A 394 -23.35 -14.98 13.52
N ASN A 395 -24.10 -16.09 13.42
CA ASN A 395 -23.63 -17.28 12.73
C ASN A 395 -23.77 -17.12 11.20
N VAL A 396 -22.95 -16.25 10.62
CA VAL A 396 -22.95 -15.90 9.19
C VAL A 396 -21.65 -16.33 8.51
N LYS A 397 -21.72 -16.50 7.19
CA LYS A 397 -20.59 -16.61 6.29
C LYS A 397 -20.49 -15.31 5.50
N ILE A 398 -19.27 -14.79 5.40
CA ILE A 398 -18.92 -13.63 4.57
C ILE A 398 -18.11 -14.15 3.38
N GLU A 399 -18.56 -13.84 2.18
CA GLU A 399 -17.92 -14.22 0.91
C GLU A 399 -17.60 -12.97 0.10
N GLU A 400 -16.41 -12.90 -0.46
CA GLU A 400 -15.97 -11.80 -1.33
C GLU A 400 -15.83 -12.32 -2.76
N GLU A 401 -16.24 -11.50 -3.74
CA GLU A 401 -15.93 -11.75 -5.14
C GLU A 401 -14.42 -11.64 -5.37
N GLU A 402 -13.85 -12.47 -6.24
CA GLU A 402 -12.45 -12.34 -6.61
C GLU A 402 -12.18 -10.98 -7.28
N VAL A 403 -11.12 -10.31 -6.85
CA VAL A 403 -10.69 -9.04 -7.44
C VAL A 403 -10.19 -9.30 -8.86
N LYS A 404 -10.84 -8.68 -9.85
CA LYS A 404 -10.47 -8.82 -11.27
C LYS A 404 -9.17 -8.09 -11.55
N GLU A 405 -8.46 -8.53 -12.59
CA GLU A 405 -7.22 -7.89 -13.03
C GLU A 405 -7.48 -6.41 -13.38
N GLY A 406 -6.72 -5.51 -12.76
CA GLY A 406 -6.89 -4.05 -12.90
C GLY A 406 -7.84 -3.41 -11.88
N GLU A 407 -8.59 -4.20 -11.09
CA GLU A 407 -9.40 -3.70 -9.97
C GLU A 407 -8.61 -3.76 -8.65
N PHE A 408 -8.97 -2.91 -7.69
CA PHE A 408 -8.24 -2.78 -6.43
C PHE A 408 -8.98 -3.33 -5.21
N ILE A 409 -10.30 -3.46 -5.31
CA ILE A 409 -11.19 -3.94 -4.25
C ILE A 409 -12.27 -4.85 -4.86
N PRO A 410 -12.81 -5.79 -4.09
CA PRO A 410 -13.84 -6.68 -4.60
C PRO A 410 -15.16 -5.92 -4.80
N LYS A 411 -15.80 -6.16 -5.95
CA LYS A 411 -17.07 -5.52 -6.34
C LYS A 411 -18.26 -5.94 -5.50
N ARG A 412 -18.19 -7.13 -4.88
CA ARG A 412 -19.27 -7.68 -4.05
C ARG A 412 -18.72 -8.34 -2.81
N LEU A 413 -19.32 -8.02 -1.67
CA LEU A 413 -19.20 -8.74 -0.41
C LEU A 413 -20.59 -9.23 -0.01
N SER A 414 -20.75 -10.53 0.17
CA SER A 414 -22.01 -11.20 0.49
C SER A 414 -21.98 -11.75 1.91
N ILE A 415 -22.95 -11.35 2.73
CA ILE A 415 -23.17 -11.83 4.10
C ILE A 415 -24.44 -12.68 4.10
N GLN A 416 -24.32 -13.93 4.54
CA GLN A 416 -25.44 -14.86 4.59
C GLN A 416 -25.36 -15.76 5.83
N PRO A 417 -26.49 -16.15 6.45
CA PRO A 417 -26.49 -17.04 7.59
C PRO A 417 -26.02 -18.44 7.18
N VAL A 418 -25.22 -19.10 8.02
CA VAL A 418 -24.80 -20.50 7.78
C VAL A 418 -26.03 -21.42 7.73
N LYS A 419 -27.08 -21.07 8.47
CA LYS A 419 -28.39 -21.71 8.48
C LYS A 419 -29.46 -20.64 8.33
N GLY A 420 -29.99 -20.45 7.12
CA GLY A 420 -31.05 -19.48 6.82
C GLY A 420 -31.20 -19.24 5.33
N LYS A 421 -32.05 -18.29 4.95
CA LYS A 421 -32.42 -18.01 3.56
C LYS A 421 -32.35 -16.52 3.18
N TRP A 422 -31.74 -15.68 4.00
CA TRP A 422 -31.53 -14.27 3.68
C TRP A 422 -30.12 -14.03 3.18
N MET A 423 -29.93 -12.98 2.38
CA MET A 423 -28.62 -12.57 1.87
C MET A 423 -28.54 -11.04 1.91
N LEU A 424 -27.38 -10.53 2.32
CA LEU A 424 -27.04 -9.12 2.22
C LEU A 424 -25.82 -8.97 1.32
N ASN A 425 -25.92 -8.17 0.26
CA ASN A 425 -24.82 -7.87 -0.64
C ASN A 425 -24.40 -6.41 -0.45
N PHE A 426 -23.13 -6.18 -0.20
CA PHE A 426 -22.49 -4.88 -0.29
C PHE A 426 -21.77 -4.78 -1.64
N LEU A 427 -22.20 -3.84 -2.47
CA LEU A 427 -21.79 -3.69 -3.86
C LEU A 427 -21.04 -2.39 -4.05
N TYR A 428 -19.89 -2.45 -4.73
CA TYR A 428 -19.07 -1.29 -5.08
C TYR A 428 -19.28 -0.90 -6.55
N GLN A 429 -19.61 0.37 -6.78
CA GLN A 429 -19.88 0.97 -8.11
C GLN A 429 -20.79 0.13 -9.04
N PRO A 430 -21.97 -0.36 -8.57
CA PRO A 430 -22.87 -1.13 -9.44
C PRO A 430 -23.49 -0.24 -10.52
N GLN A 431 -23.67 -0.79 -11.72
CA GLN A 431 -24.34 -0.09 -12.81
C GLN A 431 -25.86 -0.25 -12.73
N ILE A 432 -26.57 0.88 -12.68
CA ILE A 432 -28.04 0.96 -12.69
C ILE A 432 -28.48 1.44 -14.07
N GLY A 433 -28.88 0.50 -14.93
CA GLY A 433 -29.37 0.74 -16.28
C GLY A 433 -30.90 0.73 -16.38
N ARG A 434 -31.43 0.71 -17.61
CA ARG A 434 -32.89 0.51 -17.84
C ARG A 434 -33.35 -0.91 -17.59
N GLU A 435 -32.41 -1.85 -17.63
CA GLU A 435 -32.61 -3.26 -17.37
C GLU A 435 -31.76 -3.65 -16.14
N PRO A 436 -32.21 -4.64 -15.35
CA PRO A 436 -31.44 -5.11 -14.20
C PRO A 436 -30.12 -5.72 -14.68
N ASN A 437 -29.04 -5.38 -14.00
CA ASN A 437 -27.69 -5.87 -14.29
C ASN A 437 -27.02 -6.35 -13.00
N ASP A 438 -26.17 -5.51 -12.39
CA ASP A 438 -25.49 -5.83 -11.13
C ASP A 438 -26.45 -5.91 -9.93
N THR A 439 -27.61 -5.24 -10.06
CA THR A 439 -28.69 -5.17 -9.07
C THR A 439 -30.05 -5.27 -9.78
N HIS A 440 -31.13 -5.42 -9.00
CA HIS A 440 -32.49 -5.24 -9.50
C HIS A 440 -32.99 -3.78 -9.47
N LEU A 441 -32.09 -2.82 -9.25
CA LEU A 441 -32.38 -1.40 -9.44
C LEU A 441 -32.35 -1.08 -10.92
N VAL A 442 -33.36 -0.35 -11.39
CA VAL A 442 -33.41 0.16 -12.76
C VAL A 442 -33.82 1.62 -12.84
N LEU A 443 -33.37 2.27 -13.90
CA LEU A 443 -33.79 3.61 -14.28
C LEU A 443 -35.27 3.63 -14.68
N HIS A 444 -35.99 4.62 -14.15
CA HIS A 444 -37.38 4.91 -14.45
C HIS A 444 -37.61 6.41 -14.64
N GLY A 445 -38.50 6.78 -15.56
CA GLY A 445 -38.80 8.17 -15.90
C GLY A 445 -37.83 8.73 -16.94
N LYS A 446 -37.66 10.06 -16.94
CA LYS A 446 -36.70 10.76 -17.81
C LYS A 446 -35.39 11.00 -17.02
N PRO A 447 -34.37 10.15 -17.18
CA PRO A 447 -33.08 10.39 -16.55
C PRO A 447 -32.47 11.72 -17.03
N HIS A 448 -31.66 12.33 -16.18
CA HIS A 448 -30.95 13.56 -16.47
C HIS A 448 -29.90 13.37 -17.59
N ARG A 449 -29.82 14.31 -18.56
CA ARG A 449 -28.72 14.50 -19.55
C ARG A 449 -28.21 13.23 -20.27
N ASP A 450 -29.02 12.60 -21.12
CA ASP A 450 -28.61 11.49 -22.02
C ASP A 450 -27.87 10.31 -21.35
N SER A 451 -27.90 10.22 -20.01
CA SER A 451 -27.20 9.18 -19.27
C SER A 451 -27.94 7.85 -19.39
N PHE A 452 -27.26 6.85 -19.94
CA PHE A 452 -27.81 5.50 -20.15
C PHE A 452 -27.80 4.64 -18.88
N TYR A 453 -26.95 5.00 -17.90
CA TYR A 453 -26.79 4.32 -16.62
C TYR A 453 -26.42 5.32 -15.51
N TYR A 454 -26.69 4.95 -14.26
CA TYR A 454 -26.15 5.59 -13.06
C TYR A 454 -25.25 4.63 -12.29
N THR A 455 -24.24 5.16 -11.62
CA THR A 455 -23.25 4.38 -10.86
C THR A 455 -23.06 5.05 -9.50
N PRO A 456 -23.86 4.70 -8.48
CA PRO A 456 -23.55 5.12 -7.10
C PRO A 456 -22.28 4.45 -6.61
N ASP A 457 -21.57 5.07 -5.66
CA ASP A 457 -20.34 4.50 -5.12
C ASP A 457 -20.59 3.17 -4.40
N PHE A 458 -21.68 3.07 -3.62
CA PHE A 458 -22.05 1.84 -2.92
C PHE A 458 -23.55 1.56 -2.92
N VAL A 459 -23.89 0.27 -2.94
CA VAL A 459 -25.25 -0.21 -2.73
C VAL A 459 -25.23 -1.36 -1.72
N VAL A 460 -26.07 -1.28 -0.69
CA VAL A 460 -26.42 -2.43 0.14
C VAL A 460 -27.74 -2.99 -0.36
N GLU A 461 -27.73 -4.24 -0.77
CA GLU A 461 -28.90 -5.01 -1.17
C GLU A 461 -29.21 -6.04 -0.09
N TYR A 462 -30.47 -6.12 0.32
CA TYR A 462 -30.97 -7.17 1.20
C TYR A 462 -32.06 -7.97 0.49
N CYS A 463 -31.89 -9.29 0.46
CA CYS A 463 -32.86 -10.24 -0.02
C CYS A 463 -33.34 -11.10 1.14
N ASP A 464 -34.64 -11.01 1.44
CA ASP A 464 -35.26 -11.81 2.50
C ASP A 464 -35.63 -13.23 2.01
N PRO A 465 -36.00 -14.17 2.92
CA PRO A 465 -36.42 -15.51 2.54
C PRO A 465 -37.67 -15.57 1.64
N SER A 466 -38.42 -14.47 1.56
CA SER A 466 -39.63 -14.31 0.75
C SER A 466 -39.34 -13.69 -0.61
N LEU A 467 -38.06 -13.48 -0.96
CA LEU A 467 -37.56 -12.79 -2.16
C LEU A 467 -37.98 -11.32 -2.25
N SER A 468 -38.24 -10.67 -1.11
CA SER A 468 -38.39 -9.22 -1.04
C SER A 468 -37.01 -8.58 -1.08
N LEU A 469 -36.82 -7.70 -2.06
CA LEU A 469 -35.59 -6.94 -2.22
C LEU A 469 -35.71 -5.58 -1.56
N ARG A 470 -34.67 -5.18 -0.84
CA ARG A 470 -34.53 -3.87 -0.20
C ARG A 470 -33.15 -3.30 -0.51
N TYR A 471 -33.07 -1.98 -0.63
CA TYR A 471 -31.86 -1.31 -1.07
C TYR A 471 -31.55 -0.07 -0.24
N ALA A 472 -30.27 0.10 0.08
CA ALA A 472 -29.68 1.34 0.55
C ALA A 472 -28.65 1.80 -0.47
N ILE A 473 -28.77 3.04 -0.94
CA ILE A 473 -27.82 3.66 -1.85
C ILE A 473 -26.95 4.62 -1.04
N LEU A 474 -25.63 4.46 -1.14
CA LEU A 474 -24.66 5.30 -0.46
C LEU A 474 -23.70 5.89 -1.48
N ASP A 475 -23.37 7.17 -1.31
CA ASP A 475 -22.62 7.93 -2.31
C ASP A 475 -21.63 8.85 -1.57
N ALA A 476 -20.34 8.56 -1.70
CA ALA A 476 -19.28 9.32 -1.06
C ALA A 476 -19.08 10.65 -1.78
N LYS A 477 -18.90 11.70 -1.00
CA LYS A 477 -18.74 13.07 -1.50
C LYS A 477 -17.62 13.74 -0.72
N TYR A 478 -16.45 13.84 -1.35
CA TYR A 478 -15.32 14.60 -0.82
C TYR A 478 -15.54 16.11 -0.99
N LYS A 479 -16.53 16.63 -0.25
CA LYS A 479 -17.01 18.01 -0.28
C LYS A 479 -17.43 18.44 1.12
N MET A 480 -17.46 19.76 1.34
CA MET A 480 -18.00 20.33 2.57
C MET A 480 -19.47 19.96 2.73
N ALA A 481 -19.90 19.56 3.94
CA ALA A 481 -21.30 19.17 4.18
C ALA A 481 -22.33 20.22 3.75
N LYS A 482 -22.00 21.51 3.86
CA LYS A 482 -22.88 22.58 3.39
C LYS A 482 -23.16 22.44 1.89
N THR A 483 -22.11 22.22 1.10
CA THR A 483 -22.22 21.99 -0.35
C THR A 483 -22.99 20.70 -0.64
N VAL A 484 -22.69 19.63 0.11
CA VAL A 484 -23.40 18.34 -0.04
C VAL A 484 -24.89 18.51 0.25
N LEU A 485 -25.25 19.27 1.28
CA LEU A 485 -26.63 19.55 1.67
C LEU A 485 -27.37 20.43 0.68
N GLU A 486 -26.76 21.54 0.26
CA GLU A 486 -27.41 22.55 -0.57
C GLU A 486 -27.47 22.14 -2.05
N GLN A 487 -26.51 21.34 -2.53
CA GLN A 487 -26.36 21.00 -3.95
C GLN A 487 -26.51 19.50 -4.20
N ASP A 488 -25.60 18.68 -3.68
CA ASP A 488 -25.49 17.27 -4.06
C ASP A 488 -26.70 16.45 -3.60
N LEU A 489 -27.26 16.73 -2.43
CA LEU A 489 -28.41 16.00 -1.89
C LEU A 489 -29.64 16.12 -2.77
N LYS A 490 -29.89 17.30 -3.32
CA LYS A 490 -31.00 17.52 -4.26
C LYS A 490 -30.77 16.74 -5.56
N GLU A 491 -29.54 16.77 -6.07
CA GLU A 491 -29.18 16.07 -7.30
C GLU A 491 -29.25 14.54 -7.12
N SER A 492 -28.65 14.00 -6.06
CA SER A 492 -28.65 12.56 -5.76
C SER A 492 -30.04 12.05 -5.38
N SER A 493 -30.88 12.85 -4.71
CA SER A 493 -32.29 12.50 -4.49
C SER A 493 -33.07 12.43 -5.80
N PHE A 494 -32.77 13.30 -6.76
CA PHE A 494 -33.37 13.17 -8.09
C PHE A 494 -32.86 11.91 -8.80
N LYS A 495 -31.54 11.69 -8.86
CA LYS A 495 -30.93 10.53 -9.53
C LYS A 495 -31.39 9.20 -8.94
N TYR A 496 -31.22 9.01 -7.64
CA TYR A 496 -31.32 7.70 -7.00
C TYR A 496 -32.66 7.43 -6.33
N TYR A 497 -33.41 8.47 -5.96
CA TYR A 497 -34.75 8.27 -5.40
C TYR A 497 -35.85 8.49 -6.44
N THR A 498 -35.80 9.60 -7.19
CA THR A 498 -36.84 9.88 -8.20
C THR A 498 -36.72 8.97 -9.42
N CYS A 499 -35.51 8.86 -9.98
CA CYS A 499 -35.26 8.19 -11.25
C CYS A 499 -34.90 6.70 -11.17
N VAL A 500 -34.85 6.11 -9.98
CA VAL A 500 -34.60 4.66 -9.81
C VAL A 500 -35.80 3.97 -9.17
N ARG A 501 -36.03 2.71 -9.54
CA ARG A 501 -37.01 1.82 -8.91
C ARG A 501 -36.43 0.42 -8.78
N VAL A 502 -36.99 -0.35 -7.85
CA VAL A 502 -36.75 -1.79 -7.72
C VAL A 502 -37.70 -2.55 -8.66
N ILE A 503 -37.17 -3.56 -9.36
CA ILE A 503 -37.97 -4.57 -10.09
C ILE A 503 -37.85 -5.90 -9.36
N GLY A 504 -38.99 -6.55 -9.07
CA GLY A 504 -38.98 -7.86 -8.42
C GLY A 504 -40.35 -8.51 -8.36
N GLU A 505 -40.40 -9.84 -8.20
CA GLU A 505 -41.60 -10.67 -8.39
C GLU A 505 -42.85 -10.25 -7.58
N LYS A 506 -42.66 -9.53 -6.46
CA LYS A 506 -43.76 -9.15 -5.54
C LYS A 506 -44.02 -7.65 -5.43
N ARG A 507 -43.10 -6.80 -5.87
CA ARG A 507 -43.15 -5.34 -5.62
C ARG A 507 -42.50 -4.55 -6.75
N ASP A 508 -43.14 -4.57 -7.90
CA ASP A 508 -42.81 -3.62 -8.95
C ASP A 508 -43.08 -2.20 -8.44
N HIS A 509 -42.13 -1.29 -8.65
CA HIS A 509 -42.19 0.14 -8.29
C HIS A 509 -41.82 0.54 -6.85
N GLN A 510 -41.26 -0.35 -6.02
CA GLN A 510 -40.68 0.07 -4.74
C GLN A 510 -39.46 1.01 -4.96
N LYS A 511 -39.30 1.99 -4.08
CA LYS A 511 -38.14 2.89 -4.05
C LYS A 511 -37.05 2.35 -3.12
N PRO A 512 -35.79 2.75 -3.31
CA PRO A 512 -34.75 2.46 -2.31
C PRO A 512 -35.19 2.94 -0.92
N ASP A 513 -34.91 2.13 0.10
CA ASP A 513 -35.32 2.39 1.48
C ASP A 513 -34.41 3.48 2.11
N PHE A 514 -33.15 3.55 1.68
CA PHE A 514 -32.18 4.51 2.18
C PHE A 514 -31.42 5.20 1.04
N LEU A 515 -31.16 6.50 1.21
CA LEU A 515 -30.20 7.27 0.40
C LEU A 515 -29.33 8.10 1.35
N TRP A 516 -28.04 7.73 1.45
CA TRP A 516 -27.08 8.41 2.33
C TRP A 516 -25.93 9.00 1.52
N LEU A 517 -25.74 10.32 1.62
CA LEU A 517 -24.53 10.96 1.13
C LEU A 517 -23.47 10.97 2.23
N ILE A 518 -22.29 10.43 1.96
CA ILE A 518 -21.23 10.29 2.96
C ILE A 518 -20.16 11.35 2.73
N CYS A 519 -19.91 12.24 3.69
CA CYS A 519 -18.94 13.34 3.54
C CYS A 519 -18.02 13.52 4.76
N PRO A 520 -16.80 14.06 4.56
CA PRO A 520 -15.77 14.08 5.60
C PRO A 520 -16.12 14.98 6.79
N ASN A 521 -16.94 16.01 6.57
CA ASN A 521 -17.30 16.99 7.60
C ASN A 521 -18.82 17.20 7.62
N ALA A 522 -19.43 17.51 8.77
CA ALA A 522 -20.82 17.98 8.86
C ALA A 522 -20.92 19.49 9.05
N CYS A 523 -22.04 20.07 8.61
CA CYS A 523 -22.53 21.27 9.27
C CYS A 523 -22.93 20.87 10.70
N TYR A 524 -22.27 21.47 11.71
CA TYR A 524 -22.63 21.32 13.12
C TYR A 524 -22.27 19.97 13.80
N GLY A 525 -21.37 19.17 13.23
CA GLY A 525 -20.75 18.02 13.91
C GLY A 525 -21.68 16.83 14.21
N ARG A 526 -22.79 16.68 13.46
CA ARG A 526 -23.73 15.55 13.59
C ARG A 526 -24.27 15.13 12.21
N PRO A 527 -24.71 13.87 12.02
CA PRO A 527 -25.43 13.48 10.81
C PRO A 527 -26.65 14.37 10.60
N ILE A 528 -26.90 14.76 9.35
CA ILE A 528 -28.01 15.66 8.99
C ILE A 528 -29.01 14.87 8.16
N TRP A 529 -30.23 14.78 8.66
CA TRP A 529 -31.29 14.08 7.97
C TRP A 529 -32.30 15.06 7.42
N THR A 530 -32.69 14.86 6.16
CA THR A 530 -33.61 15.77 5.48
C THR A 530 -35.00 15.18 5.30
N MET A 531 -35.14 13.85 5.39
CA MET A 531 -36.45 13.17 5.37
C MET A 531 -36.51 11.98 6.33
N ASN A 532 -37.61 11.91 7.10
CA ASN A 532 -38.08 10.77 7.90
C ASN A 532 -37.06 10.14 8.88
N TYR A 533 -36.24 10.92 9.59
CA TYR A 533 -35.26 10.32 10.50
C TYR A 533 -35.86 9.73 11.79
N ASP A 534 -36.76 10.47 12.44
CA ASP A 534 -37.30 10.11 13.76
C ASP A 534 -38.60 9.30 13.68
N GLU A 535 -39.18 9.17 12.48
CA GLU A 535 -40.37 8.37 12.24
C GLU A 535 -39.94 7.06 11.55
N ASN A 536 -40.50 5.91 11.95
CA ASN A 536 -40.20 4.59 11.37
C ASN A 536 -40.75 4.42 9.93
N PHE A 537 -40.65 5.45 9.10
CA PHE A 537 -41.16 5.49 7.73
C PHE A 537 -40.00 5.55 6.73
N LEU A 538 -40.04 4.66 5.76
CA LEU A 538 -39.13 4.64 4.62
C LEU A 538 -39.73 5.48 3.47
N PRO A 539 -38.91 6.18 2.67
CA PRO A 539 -37.44 6.17 2.67
C PRO A 539 -36.84 7.11 3.72
N ILE A 540 -35.58 6.84 4.09
CA ILE A 540 -34.75 7.73 4.91
C ILE A 540 -33.66 8.33 4.02
N ILE A 541 -33.63 9.66 3.93
CA ILE A 541 -32.68 10.42 3.10
C ILE A 541 -31.88 11.36 3.98
N GLY A 542 -30.56 11.35 3.84
CA GLY A 542 -29.71 12.21 4.66
C GLY A 542 -28.24 12.18 4.29
N ILE A 543 -27.47 12.87 5.12
CA ILE A 543 -26.02 13.04 5.03
C ILE A 543 -25.40 12.43 6.27
N VAL A 544 -24.43 11.55 6.05
CA VAL A 544 -23.71 10.82 7.09
C VAL A 544 -22.27 11.30 7.11
N MET A 545 -21.77 11.63 8.30
CA MET A 545 -20.36 11.98 8.47
C MET A 545 -19.48 10.75 8.40
N ASN A 546 -18.32 10.89 7.79
CA ASN A 546 -17.25 9.90 7.86
C ASN A 546 -15.91 10.61 8.03
N ASN A 547 -15.62 11.02 9.26
CA ASN A 547 -14.31 11.54 9.66
C ASN A 547 -13.50 10.43 10.36
N ALA A 548 -12.23 10.71 10.64
CA ALA A 548 -11.34 9.70 11.21
C ALA A 548 -11.52 9.57 12.73
N GLU A 549 -11.84 10.68 13.41
CA GLU A 549 -12.04 10.73 14.86
C GLU A 549 -13.20 9.86 15.40
N SER A 550 -14.23 9.54 14.59
CA SER A 550 -15.34 8.69 15.01
C SER A 550 -16.03 7.97 13.84
N ASN A 551 -15.90 6.64 13.81
CA ASN A 551 -16.71 5.78 12.93
C ASN A 551 -18.16 5.56 13.48
N ASP A 552 -18.53 6.21 14.59
CA ASP A 552 -19.86 6.01 15.19
C ASP A 552 -21.02 6.38 14.25
N PRO A 553 -20.95 7.44 13.42
CA PRO A 553 -22.04 7.77 12.51
C PRO A 553 -22.36 6.66 11.49
N ILE A 554 -21.33 6.12 10.82
CA ILE A 554 -21.49 5.04 9.84
C ILE A 554 -22.00 3.78 10.54
N LYS A 555 -21.39 3.38 11.67
CA LYS A 555 -21.84 2.22 12.46
C LYS A 555 -23.30 2.35 12.91
N ASN A 556 -23.71 3.54 13.35
CA ASN A 556 -25.08 3.79 13.76
C ASN A 556 -26.06 3.73 12.59
N CYS A 557 -25.66 4.22 11.42
CA CYS A 557 -26.46 4.11 10.20
C CYS A 557 -26.65 2.64 9.81
N ILE A 558 -25.58 1.84 9.76
CA ILE A 558 -25.66 0.40 9.47
C ILE A 558 -26.57 -0.32 10.48
N LYS A 559 -26.39 -0.08 11.79
CA LYS A 559 -27.26 -0.64 12.84
C LYS A 559 -28.74 -0.28 12.63
N LYS A 560 -29.04 0.97 12.24
CA LYS A 560 -30.40 1.41 11.94
C LYS A 560 -30.98 0.69 10.73
N MET A 561 -30.24 0.62 9.62
CA MET A 561 -30.67 -0.09 8.41
C MET A 561 -30.97 -1.56 8.69
N VAL A 562 -30.07 -2.25 9.39
CA VAL A 562 -30.27 -3.67 9.76
C VAL A 562 -31.52 -3.84 10.63
N LYS A 563 -31.73 -2.94 11.60
CA LYS A 563 -32.93 -2.95 12.45
C LYS A 563 -34.22 -2.74 11.66
N GLU A 564 -34.27 -1.74 10.78
CA GLU A 564 -35.46 -1.44 9.95
C GLU A 564 -35.78 -2.56 8.95
N TRP A 565 -34.76 -3.27 8.48
CA TRP A 565 -34.92 -4.44 7.61
C TRP A 565 -35.20 -5.74 8.36
N ASN A 566 -35.15 -5.75 9.69
CA ASN A 566 -35.29 -6.93 10.55
C ASN A 566 -34.35 -8.08 10.15
N ILE A 567 -33.09 -7.76 9.81
CA ILE A 567 -32.13 -8.78 9.40
C ILE A 567 -31.68 -9.58 10.62
N GLY A 568 -31.80 -10.91 10.56
CA GLY A 568 -31.29 -11.80 11.60
C GLY A 568 -32.16 -11.93 12.86
N LEU A 569 -33.38 -11.37 12.87
CA LEU A 569 -34.40 -11.61 13.89
C LEU A 569 -35.35 -12.77 13.54
#